data_AF-J9WGR6-F1
#
_entry.id   AF-J9WGR6-F1
#
_cell.length_a   1.000
_cell.length_b   1.000
_cell.length_c   1.000
_cell.angle_alpha   90.00
_cell.angle_beta   90.00
_cell.angle_gamma   90.00
#
_symmetry.space_group_name_H-M   'P 1'
#
loop_
_entity.id
_entity.type
_entity.pdbx_description
1 polymer ?
#
loop_
_entity_poly.entity_id
_entity_poly.type
_entity_poly.pdbx_seq_one_letter_code
_entity_poly.pdbx_strand_id
1 'polypeptide(L)'
;MTGRADATAQRLRTLVLLRRVRDRIDRDYTQPLNVEALARDAHMSAGHLSREFRSAYGESPYSYLMTRRIERAMALLRRGDLSVTEVCFAVGCSSLGTFSSRFTELVGVPPSTYRRQSTDALAGIPPCVAKQVSRPIRNREAAAAGPDLA
;
A
#
# COMPACT_ATOMS: atom_id res chain seq x y z
N MET A 1 11.80 40.70 2.75
CA MET A 1 11.11 39.62 3.51
C MET A 1 10.08 38.84 2.68
N THR A 2 9.80 39.22 1.43
CA THR A 2 8.76 38.63 0.56
C THR A 2 9.10 37.25 -0.04
N GLY A 3 10.38 36.97 -0.31
CA GLY A 3 10.78 35.72 -0.99
C GLY A 3 10.62 34.42 -0.17
N ARG A 4 10.70 34.49 1.17
CA ARG A 4 10.54 33.30 2.04
C ARG A 4 9.08 32.87 2.18
N ALA A 5 8.16 33.83 2.17
CA ALA A 5 6.72 33.55 2.23
C ALA A 5 6.23 32.89 0.93
N ASP A 6 6.69 33.38 -0.22
CA ASP A 6 6.34 32.81 -1.53
C ASP A 6 6.91 31.38 -1.71
N ALA A 7 8.17 31.16 -1.32
CA ALA A 7 8.77 29.83 -1.32
C ALA A 7 8.02 28.83 -0.42
N THR A 8 7.55 29.28 0.75
CA THR A 8 6.76 28.43 1.66
C THR A 8 5.39 28.11 1.05
N ALA A 9 4.71 29.10 0.47
CA ALA A 9 3.44 28.87 -0.22
C ALA A 9 3.59 27.88 -1.38
N GLN A 10 4.67 28.00 -2.16
CA GLN A 10 4.95 27.06 -3.25
C GLN A 10 5.23 25.64 -2.74
N ARG A 11 6.01 25.50 -1.66
CA ARG A 11 6.25 24.20 -1.00
C ARG A 11 4.95 23.54 -0.55
N LEU A 12 4.05 24.31 0.06
CA LEU A 12 2.74 23.79 0.51
C LEU A 12 1.88 23.33 -0.67
N ARG A 13 1.83 24.10 -1.77
CA ARG A 13 1.13 23.68 -3.00
C ARG A 13 1.68 22.37 -3.54
N THR A 14 3.02 22.23 -3.59
CA THR A 14 3.66 20.99 -4.02
C THR A 14 3.24 19.82 -3.12
N LEU A 15 3.27 19.97 -1.80
CA LEU A 15 2.85 18.90 -0.87
C LEU A 15 1.38 18.49 -1.06
N VAL A 16 0.48 19.43 -1.37
CA VAL A 16 -0.91 19.12 -1.69
C VAL A 16 -1.01 18.28 -2.97
N LEU A 17 -0.24 18.60 -4.01
CA LEU A 17 -0.20 17.80 -5.25
C LEU A 17 0.35 16.39 -5.00
N LEU A 18 1.46 16.28 -4.26
CA LEU A 18 2.06 14.99 -3.92
C LEU A 18 1.11 14.11 -3.09
N ARG A 19 0.34 14.71 -2.18
CA ARG A 19 -0.68 14.00 -1.42
C ARG A 19 -1.77 13.45 -2.33
N ARG A 20 -2.25 14.23 -3.31
CA ARG A 20 -3.24 13.75 -4.29
C ARG A 20 -2.70 12.58 -5.11
N VAL A 21 -1.41 12.63 -5.50
CA VAL A 21 -0.76 11.50 -6.19
C VAL A 21 -0.75 10.25 -5.31
N ARG A 22 -0.37 10.38 -4.03
CA ARG A 22 -0.40 9.26 -3.07
C ARG A 22 -1.80 8.70 -2.90
N ASP A 23 -2.80 9.56 -2.72
CA ASP A 23 -4.20 9.16 -2.53
C ASP A 23 -4.75 8.45 -3.78
N ARG A 24 -4.29 8.83 -4.98
CA ARG A 24 -4.60 8.13 -6.23
C ARG A 24 -3.95 6.74 -6.29
N ILE A 25 -2.67 6.63 -5.92
CA ILE A 25 -1.98 5.33 -5.83
C ILE A 25 -2.73 4.41 -4.86
N ASP A 26 -3.12 4.91 -3.70
CA ASP A 26 -3.82 4.14 -2.67
C ASP A 26 -5.19 3.63 -3.10
N ARG A 27 -5.89 4.40 -3.94
CA ARG A 27 -7.20 4.03 -4.50
C ARG A 27 -7.07 3.03 -5.65
N ASP A 28 -6.11 3.27 -6.55
CA ASP A 28 -6.03 2.62 -7.85
C ASP A 28 -4.86 1.62 -7.94
N TYR A 29 -4.35 1.14 -6.80
CA TYR A 29 -3.12 0.33 -6.76
C TYR A 29 -3.16 -0.94 -7.62
N THR A 30 -4.34 -1.50 -7.90
CA THR A 30 -4.50 -2.69 -8.75
C THR A 30 -4.38 -2.39 -10.24
N GLN A 31 -4.51 -1.13 -10.65
CA GLN A 31 -4.45 -0.74 -12.05
C GLN A 31 -3.00 -0.69 -12.55
N PRO A 32 -2.75 -0.92 -13.85
CA PRO A 32 -1.44 -0.69 -14.45
C PRO A 32 -1.00 0.76 -14.18
N LEU A 33 -0.03 0.95 -13.30
CA LEU A 33 0.35 2.30 -12.89
C LEU A 33 1.29 2.90 -13.92
N ASN A 34 0.78 3.93 -14.60
CA ASN A 34 1.52 4.77 -15.51
C ASN A 34 2.03 5.99 -14.72
N VAL A 35 3.33 6.02 -14.39
CA VAL A 35 3.93 7.11 -13.60
C VAL A 35 3.79 8.45 -14.34
N GLU A 36 3.78 8.43 -15.67
CA GLU A 36 3.55 9.58 -16.52
C GLU A 36 2.11 10.11 -16.39
N ALA A 37 1.13 9.25 -16.11
CA ALA A 37 -0.24 9.64 -15.81
C ALA A 37 -0.34 10.33 -14.45
N LEU A 38 0.33 9.80 -13.42
CA LEU A 38 0.41 10.47 -12.12
C LEU A 38 1.09 11.84 -12.22
N ALA A 39 2.15 11.92 -13.04
CA ALA A 39 2.89 13.15 -13.25
C ALA A 39 2.04 14.20 -13.98
N ARG A 40 1.28 13.80 -15.00
CA ARG A 40 0.33 14.68 -15.70
C ARG A 40 -0.72 15.26 -14.76
N ASP A 41 -1.33 14.44 -13.91
CA ASP A 41 -2.31 14.90 -12.92
C ASP A 41 -1.73 15.92 -11.93
N ALA A 42 -0.43 15.82 -11.64
CA ALA A 42 0.29 16.75 -10.78
C ALA A 42 0.89 17.95 -11.54
N HIS A 43 0.68 18.05 -12.86
CA HIS A 43 1.34 19.03 -13.73
C HIS A 43 2.88 19.02 -13.61
N MET A 44 3.47 17.83 -13.47
CA MET A 44 4.90 17.60 -13.36
C MET A 44 5.41 16.70 -14.48
N SER A 45 6.71 16.78 -14.77
CA SER A 45 7.39 15.70 -15.49
C SER A 45 7.57 14.49 -14.56
N ALA A 46 7.65 13.27 -15.13
CA ALA A 46 7.81 12.05 -14.34
C ALA A 46 9.07 12.06 -13.46
N GLY A 47 10.18 12.64 -13.97
CA GLY A 47 11.41 12.81 -13.20
C GLY A 47 11.26 13.82 -12.05
N HIS A 48 10.56 14.94 -12.28
CA HIS A 48 10.30 15.92 -11.22
C HIS A 48 9.38 15.34 -10.13
N LEU A 49 8.29 14.68 -10.53
CA LEU A 49 7.40 13.98 -9.60
C LEU A 49 8.18 12.97 -8.77
N SER A 50 9.03 12.15 -9.38
CA SER A 50 9.81 11.13 -8.66
C SER A 50 10.73 11.73 -7.60
N ARG A 51 11.37 12.87 -7.89
CA ARG A 51 12.25 13.57 -6.94
C ARG A 51 11.46 14.21 -5.79
N GLU A 52 10.39 14.94 -6.10
CA GLU A 52 9.58 15.62 -5.09
C GLU A 52 8.84 14.60 -4.19
N PHE A 53 8.30 13.54 -4.78
CA PHE A 53 7.64 12.47 -4.03
C PHE A 53 8.62 11.77 -3.09
N ARG A 54 9.84 11.47 -3.55
CA ARG A 54 10.90 10.91 -2.69
C ARG A 54 11.33 11.88 -1.60
N SER A 55 11.45 13.17 -1.90
CA SER A 55 11.75 14.19 -0.88
C SER A 55 10.66 14.28 0.20
N ALA A 56 9.40 14.10 -0.18
CA ALA A 56 8.26 14.20 0.74
C ALA A 56 7.95 12.90 1.51
N TYR A 57 8.13 11.73 0.89
CA TYR A 57 7.68 10.43 1.41
C TYR A 57 8.79 9.39 1.59
N GLY A 58 10.04 9.71 1.25
CA GLY A 58 11.19 8.83 1.44
C GLY A 58 11.42 7.81 0.31
N GLU A 59 10.45 7.61 -0.58
CA GLU A 59 10.55 6.63 -1.68
C GLU A 59 9.97 7.16 -3.01
N SER A 60 10.22 6.48 -4.13
CA SER A 60 9.63 6.90 -5.42
C SER A 60 8.16 6.47 -5.53
N PRO A 61 7.35 7.09 -6.41
CA PRO A 61 5.96 6.70 -6.61
C PRO A 61 5.78 5.21 -6.97
N TYR A 62 6.69 4.66 -7.79
CA TYR A 62 6.68 3.25 -8.15
C TYR A 62 6.99 2.33 -6.96
N SER A 63 7.97 2.70 -6.13
CA SER A 63 8.30 1.96 -4.91
C SER A 63 7.11 1.94 -3.95
N TYR A 64 6.51 3.11 -3.73
CA TYR A 64 5.33 3.27 -2.86
C TYR A 64 4.18 2.38 -3.33
N LEU A 65 3.88 2.37 -4.64
CA LEU A 65 2.89 1.47 -5.21
C LEU A 65 3.21 0.00 -4.92
N MET A 66 4.47 -0.43 -5.12
CA MET A 66 4.85 -1.82 -4.84
C MET A 66 4.64 -2.16 -3.37
N THR A 67 5.03 -1.27 -2.45
CA THR A 67 4.77 -1.43 -1.02
C THR A 67 3.28 -1.65 -0.76
N ARG A 68 2.41 -0.79 -1.30
CA ARG A 68 0.94 -0.93 -1.16
C ARG A 68 0.41 -2.24 -1.74
N ARG A 69 0.94 -2.70 -2.88
CA ARG A 69 0.56 -4.00 -3.47
C ARG A 69 1.01 -5.17 -2.60
N ILE A 70 2.22 -5.13 -2.06
CA ILE A 70 2.75 -6.18 -1.20
C ILE A 70 1.95 -6.25 0.12
N GLU A 71 1.62 -5.11 0.74
CA GLU A 71 0.75 -5.08 1.92
C GLU A 71 -0.60 -5.79 1.67
N ARG A 72 -1.21 -5.53 0.51
CA ARG A 72 -2.47 -6.18 0.11
C ARG A 72 -2.28 -7.65 -0.22
N ALA A 73 -1.16 -8.01 -0.85
CA ALA A 73 -0.80 -9.39 -1.12
C ALA A 73 -0.64 -10.20 0.17
N MET A 74 0.01 -9.64 1.20
CA MET A 74 0.14 -10.30 2.51
C MET A 74 -1.23 -10.63 3.10
N ALA A 75 -2.20 -9.71 3.02
CA ALA A 75 -3.54 -9.97 3.50
C ALA A 75 -4.25 -11.11 2.74
N LEU A 76 -4.09 -11.16 1.42
CA LEU A 76 -4.65 -12.24 0.58
C LEU A 76 -3.97 -13.59 0.84
N LEU A 77 -2.64 -13.61 1.00
CA LEU A 77 -1.88 -14.83 1.29
C LEU A 77 -2.21 -15.39 2.68
N ARG A 78 -2.42 -14.53 3.69
CA ARG A 78 -2.85 -14.95 5.03
C ARG A 78 -4.23 -15.62 5.03
N ARG A 79 -5.12 -15.16 4.15
CA ARG A 79 -6.46 -15.74 3.99
C ARG A 79 -6.41 -17.14 3.37
N GLY A 80 -5.38 -17.46 2.58
CA GLY A 80 -5.13 -18.80 2.03
C GLY A 80 -5.97 -19.20 0.81
N ASP A 81 -7.01 -18.44 0.48
CA ASP A 81 -8.00 -18.75 -0.57
C ASP A 81 -7.46 -18.63 -2.01
N LEU A 82 -6.32 -17.96 -2.22
CA LEU A 82 -5.69 -17.77 -3.53
C LEU A 82 -4.27 -18.34 -3.56
N SER A 83 -3.84 -18.84 -4.71
CA SER A 83 -2.45 -19.17 -5.01
C SER A 83 -1.58 -17.91 -5.08
N VAL A 84 -0.25 -18.08 -4.96
CA VAL A 84 0.70 -16.96 -5.07
C VAL A 84 0.57 -16.24 -6.41
N THR A 85 0.38 -17.00 -7.50
CA THR A 85 0.20 -16.45 -8.85
C THR A 85 -1.08 -15.64 -8.97
N GLU A 86 -2.21 -16.15 -8.44
CA GLU A 86 -3.48 -15.41 -8.43
C GLU A 86 -3.37 -14.13 -7.59
N VAL A 87 -2.70 -14.19 -6.43
CA VAL A 87 -2.46 -13.00 -5.61
C VAL A 87 -1.65 -11.96 -6.36
N CYS A 88 -0.57 -12.36 -7.05
CA CYS A 88 0.27 -11.45 -7.84
C CYS A 88 -0.57 -10.62 -8.83
N PHE A 89 -1.43 -11.28 -9.60
CA PHE A 89 -2.28 -10.59 -10.57
C PHE A 89 -3.44 -9.84 -9.90
N ALA A 90 -4.01 -10.36 -8.82
CA ALA A 90 -5.10 -9.69 -8.07
C ALA A 90 -4.65 -8.35 -7.45
N VAL A 91 -3.37 -8.20 -7.09
CA VAL A 91 -2.82 -6.92 -6.61
C VAL A 91 -2.31 -6.01 -7.74
N GLY A 92 -2.45 -6.43 -9.00
CA GLY A 92 -2.09 -5.62 -10.18
C GLY A 92 -0.65 -5.76 -10.67
N CYS A 93 0.13 -6.71 -10.13
CA CYS A 93 1.48 -6.97 -10.65
C CYS A 93 1.40 -7.73 -11.99
N SER A 94 2.23 -7.31 -12.95
CA SER A 94 2.28 -7.90 -14.29
C SER A 94 3.26 -9.06 -14.43
N SER A 95 4.13 -9.27 -13.44
CA SER A 95 5.16 -10.31 -13.44
C SER A 95 5.30 -10.94 -12.07
N LEU A 96 5.22 -12.28 -12.05
CA LEU A 96 5.43 -13.08 -10.84
C LEU A 96 6.86 -12.96 -10.31
N GLY A 97 7.85 -12.80 -11.20
CA GLY A 97 9.26 -12.63 -10.82
C GLY A 97 9.47 -11.32 -10.05
N THR A 98 9.03 -10.19 -10.63
CA THR A 98 9.12 -8.87 -9.98
C THR A 98 8.36 -8.84 -8.67
N PHE A 99 7.15 -9.42 -8.65
CA PHE A 99 6.36 -9.55 -7.43
C PHE A 99 7.11 -10.34 -6.35
N SER A 100 7.64 -11.52 -6.69
CA SER A 100 8.30 -12.40 -5.71
C SER A 100 9.57 -11.78 -5.13
N SER A 101 10.38 -11.12 -5.96
CA SER A 101 11.58 -10.40 -5.51
C SER A 101 11.21 -9.25 -4.56
N ARG A 102 10.27 -8.39 -4.96
CA ARG A 102 9.83 -7.26 -4.11
C ARG A 102 9.13 -7.70 -2.84
N PHE A 103 8.32 -8.75 -2.91
CA PHE A 103 7.70 -9.34 -1.73
C PHE A 103 8.78 -9.80 -0.74
N THR A 104 9.78 -10.55 -1.21
CA THR A 104 10.85 -11.07 -0.35
C THR A 104 11.70 -9.95 0.25
N GLU A 105 12.02 -8.93 -0.54
CA GLU A 105 12.75 -7.74 -0.07
C GLU A 105 12.03 -7.01 1.06
N LEU A 106 10.71 -6.82 0.93
CA LEU A 106 9.91 -6.07 1.90
C LEU A 106 9.45 -6.89 3.12
N VAL A 107 9.20 -8.20 2.93
CA VAL A 107 8.63 -9.08 3.96
C VAL A 107 9.68 -9.96 4.63
N GLY A 108 10.85 -10.13 4.00
CA GLY A 108 11.96 -10.95 4.49
C GLY A 108 11.86 -12.44 4.16
N VAL A 109 10.71 -12.92 3.66
CA VAL A 109 10.51 -14.31 3.23
C VAL A 109 9.74 -14.39 1.91
N PRO A 110 9.94 -15.45 1.10
CA PRO A 110 9.20 -15.64 -0.15
C PRO A 110 7.68 -15.77 0.07
N PRO A 111 6.85 -15.34 -0.90
CA PRO A 111 5.40 -15.36 -0.76
C PRO A 111 4.79 -16.76 -0.57
N SER A 112 5.41 -17.80 -1.14
CA SER A 112 5.00 -19.20 -0.94
C SER A 112 5.22 -19.67 0.50
N THR A 113 6.37 -19.32 1.08
CA THR A 113 6.69 -19.59 2.49
C THR A 113 5.78 -18.80 3.41
N TYR A 114 5.55 -17.52 3.12
CA TYR A 114 4.65 -16.67 3.89
C TYR A 114 3.21 -17.22 3.94
N ARG A 115 2.70 -17.68 2.78
CA ARG A 115 1.38 -18.33 2.68
C ARG A 115 1.32 -19.60 3.54
N ARG A 116 2.31 -20.49 3.41
CA ARG A 116 2.36 -21.75 4.16
C ARG A 116 2.36 -21.52 5.67
N GLN A 117 3.22 -20.62 6.15
CA GLN A 117 3.27 -20.26 7.58
C GLN A 117 1.94 -19.70 8.10
N SER A 118 1.24 -18.93 7.26
CA SER A 118 -0.06 -18.36 7.63
C SER A 118 -1.17 -19.41 7.67
N THR A 119 -1.17 -20.37 6.72
CA THR A 119 -2.14 -21.48 6.74
C THR A 119 -1.85 -22.47 7.85
N ASP A 120 -0.58 -22.71 8.17
CA ASP A 120 -0.17 -23.60 9.25
C ASP A 120 -0.59 -23.07 10.63
N ALA A 121 -0.57 -21.74 10.83
CA ALA A 121 -1.11 -21.12 12.04
C ALA A 121 -2.63 -21.33 12.22
N LEU A 122 -3.35 -21.66 11.14
CA LEU A 122 -4.77 -22.03 11.15
C LEU A 122 -4.97 -23.56 10.94
N ALA A 123 -3.90 -24.35 10.89
CA ALA A 123 -4.00 -25.79 10.68
C ALA A 123 -4.78 -26.45 11.84
N GLY A 124 -5.81 -27.20 11.48
CA GLY A 124 -6.75 -27.83 12.43
C GLY A 124 -8.05 -27.06 12.64
N ILE A 125 -8.15 -25.81 12.14
CA ILE A 125 -9.40 -25.04 12.19
C ILE A 125 -10.16 -25.26 10.87
N PRO A 126 -11.43 -25.74 10.90
CA PRO A 126 -12.24 -25.85 9.69
C PRO A 126 -12.34 -24.50 8.95
N PRO A 127 -12.33 -24.49 7.60
CA PRO A 127 -12.29 -23.26 6.81
C PRO A 127 -13.49 -22.31 7.07
N CYS A 128 -14.63 -22.84 7.51
CA CYS A 128 -15.78 -22.03 7.95
C CYS A 128 -15.47 -21.26 9.25
N VAL A 129 -14.80 -21.90 10.22
CA VAL A 129 -14.41 -21.30 11.50
C VAL A 129 -13.29 -20.29 11.29
N ALA A 130 -12.28 -20.63 10.48
CA ALA A 130 -11.21 -19.72 10.07
C ALA A 130 -11.76 -18.42 9.46
N LYS A 131 -12.74 -18.52 8.56
CA LYS A 131 -13.44 -17.35 7.97
C LYS A 131 -14.25 -16.55 8.98
N GLN A 132 -14.77 -17.17 10.03
CA GLN A 132 -15.54 -16.50 11.07
C GLN A 132 -14.64 -15.75 12.06
N VAL A 133 -13.51 -16.34 12.47
CA VAL A 133 -12.59 -15.73 13.45
C VAL A 133 -11.65 -14.68 12.83
N SER A 134 -11.30 -14.83 11.54
CA SER A 134 -10.48 -13.85 10.82
C SER A 134 -11.30 -12.73 10.16
N ARG A 135 -12.64 -12.78 10.25
CA ARG A 135 -13.52 -11.77 9.69
C ARG A 135 -13.27 -10.42 10.39
N PRO A 136 -12.87 -9.36 9.67
CA PRO A 136 -12.71 -8.05 10.28
C PRO A 136 -14.03 -7.59 10.89
N ILE A 137 -14.03 -7.31 12.19
CA ILE A 137 -15.19 -6.74 12.88
C ILE A 137 -15.39 -5.32 12.33
N ARG A 138 -16.39 -5.13 11.47
CA ARG A 138 -16.87 -3.80 11.08
C ARG A 138 -17.47 -3.15 12.33
N ASN A 139 -16.82 -2.12 12.86
CA ASN A 139 -17.21 -1.35 14.04
C ASN A 139 -17.19 -2.10 15.39
N ARG A 140 -16.10 -1.95 16.12
CA ARG A 140 -16.20 -1.11 17.33
C ARG A 140 -15.32 0.10 17.07
N GLU A 141 -15.96 1.25 16.90
CA GLU A 141 -15.30 2.53 17.07
C GLU A 141 -14.44 2.44 18.35
N ALA A 142 -13.22 2.97 18.29
CA ALA A 142 -12.41 3.16 19.49
C ALA A 142 -13.34 3.80 20.53
N ALA A 143 -13.60 3.08 21.64
CA ALA A 143 -14.43 3.60 22.70
C ALA A 143 -13.90 5.00 23.01
N ALA A 144 -14.73 6.02 22.73
CA ALA A 144 -14.39 7.39 23.04
C ALA A 144 -14.02 7.40 24.52
N ALA A 145 -12.81 7.87 24.82
CA ALA A 145 -12.48 8.26 26.18
C ALA A 145 -13.47 9.37 26.58
N GLY A 146 -14.55 8.98 27.24
CA GLY A 146 -15.46 9.86 27.95
C GLY A 146 -15.02 9.91 29.42
N PRO A 147 -15.02 11.10 30.04
CA PRO A 147 -14.40 11.30 31.34
C PRO A 147 -15.32 10.77 32.43
N ASP A 148 -14.76 10.12 33.44
CA ASP A 148 -15.46 9.94 34.70
C ASP A 148 -14.45 9.98 35.84
N LEU A 149 -14.20 11.18 36.36
CA LEU A 149 -13.72 11.38 37.72
C LEU A 149 -14.31 12.66 38.31
N ALA A 150 -15.23 12.40 39.24
CA ALA A 150 -15.70 13.19 40.39
C ALA A 150 -16.74 14.30 40.15
#